data_AF-A0A2M9BU37-F1
#
_entry.id   AF-A0A2M9BU37-F1
#
_cell.length_a   1.000
_cell.length_b   1.000
_cell.length_c   1.000
_cell.angle_alpha   90.00
_cell.angle_beta   90.00
_cell.angle_gamma   90.00
#
_symmetry.space_group_name_H-M   'P 1'
#
loop_
_entity.id
_entity.type
_entity.pdbx_description
1 polymer ?
#
loop_
_entity_poly.entity_id
_entity_poly.type
_entity_poly.pdbx_seq_one_letter_code
_entity_poly.pdbx_strand_id
1 'polypeptide(L)'
;MRFLTWWFRIVGIVNLVLGALWLPFLSAPRLELSIPGWDAPIPGTAYRGFLDYTLLFGLDLLILGVFLIIASFRPEQSRILAWLAITLSVVRGILDDVYMIAAGYPLPSMLAFIVLHLAIIVTGLLALRAAARPGQRRSS
;
A
#
# COMPACT_ATOMS: atom_id res chain seq x y z
N MET A 1 -0.82 -2.65 -22.36
CA MET A 1 0.56 -2.72 -21.83
C MET A 1 1.01 -1.46 -21.09
N ARG A 2 1.04 -0.28 -21.71
CA ARG A 2 1.44 0.99 -21.04
C ARG A 2 0.73 1.22 -19.70
N PHE A 3 -0.55 0.87 -19.62
CA PHE A 3 -1.31 1.04 -18.39
C PHE A 3 -0.78 0.20 -17.22
N LEU A 4 -0.48 -1.09 -17.42
CA LEU A 4 0.06 -1.95 -16.37
C LEU A 4 1.47 -1.50 -15.92
N THR A 5 2.30 -1.02 -16.86
CA THR A 5 3.58 -0.38 -16.52
C THR A 5 3.40 0.83 -15.59
N TRP A 6 2.49 1.74 -15.94
CA TRP A 6 2.23 2.94 -15.14
C TRP A 6 1.59 2.59 -13.81
N TRP A 7 0.69 1.60 -13.78
CA TRP A 7 0.11 1.10 -12.55
C TRP A 7 1.19 0.59 -11.59
N PHE A 8 2.12 -0.24 -12.06
CA PHE A 8 3.27 -0.69 -11.27
C PHE A 8 4.11 0.47 -10.73
N ARG A 9 4.35 1.50 -11.55
CA ARG A 9 5.13 2.68 -11.13
C ARG A 9 4.42 3.50 -10.06
N ILE A 10 3.16 3.84 -10.30
CA ILE A 10 2.37 4.69 -9.41
C ILE A 10 2.16 3.97 -8.08
N VAL A 11 1.68 2.73 -8.10
CA VAL A 11 1.46 1.95 -6.88
C VAL A 11 2.79 1.67 -6.17
N GLY A 12 3.86 1.39 -6.93
CA GLY A 12 5.21 1.26 -6.37
C GLY A 12 5.67 2.51 -5.63
N ILE A 13 5.56 3.69 -6.24
CA ILE A 13 5.91 4.98 -5.62
C ILE A 13 5.05 5.24 -4.39
N VAL A 14 3.73 5.02 -4.46
CA VAL A 14 2.83 5.18 -3.30
C VAL A 14 3.29 4.31 -2.13
N ASN A 15 3.61 3.04 -2.39
CA ASN A 15 4.12 2.12 -1.36
C ASN A 15 5.47 2.58 -0.80
N LEU A 16 6.38 3.06 -1.65
CA LEU A 16 7.67 3.60 -1.20
C LEU A 16 7.49 4.82 -0.29
N VAL A 17 6.63 5.76 -0.67
CA VAL A 17 6.35 6.97 0.12
C VAL A 17 5.69 6.59 1.44
N LEU A 18 4.64 5.79 1.42
CA LEU A 18 3.95 5.36 2.64
C LEU A 18 4.87 4.56 3.56
N GLY A 19 5.68 3.65 3.01
CA GLY A 19 6.65 2.87 3.77
C GLY A 19 7.73 3.73 4.43
N ALA A 20 8.28 4.70 3.69
CA ALA A 20 9.29 5.62 4.22
C ALA A 20 8.74 6.46 5.39
N LEU A 21 7.50 6.92 5.29
CA LEU A 21 6.84 7.71 6.33
C LEU A 21 6.74 6.96 7.67
N TRP A 22 6.75 5.63 7.67
CA TRP A 22 6.70 4.80 8.88
C TRP A 22 8.06 4.51 9.52
N LEU A 23 9.17 4.97 8.92
CA LEU A 23 10.48 4.87 9.56
C LEU A 23 10.47 5.65 10.90
N PRO A 24 11.00 5.11 12.01
CA PRO A 24 10.89 5.69 13.34
C PRO A 24 11.29 7.17 13.44
N PHE A 25 12.32 7.59 12.72
CA PHE A 25 12.78 8.97 12.72
C PHE A 25 11.81 9.95 12.03
N LEU A 26 10.90 9.45 11.19
CA LEU A 26 9.80 10.21 10.58
C LEU A 26 8.47 10.00 11.31
N SER A 27 8.20 8.80 11.83
CA SER A 27 6.93 8.46 12.46
C SER A 27 6.81 8.89 13.92
N ALA A 28 7.90 8.84 14.69
CA ALA A 28 7.89 9.26 16.09
C ALA A 28 7.47 10.73 16.30
N PRO A 29 8.01 11.73 15.54
CA PRO A 29 7.65 13.13 15.74
C PRO A 29 6.19 13.46 15.36
N ARG A 30 5.51 12.57 14.62
CA ARG A 30 4.15 12.76 14.11
C ARG A 30 3.15 11.79 14.73
N LEU A 31 3.51 11.13 15.82
CA LEU A 31 2.70 10.06 16.39
C LEU A 31 1.31 10.57 16.82
N GLU A 32 1.25 11.69 17.55
CA GLU A 32 -0.02 12.30 17.97
C GLU A 32 -0.90 12.78 16.80
N LEU A 33 -0.27 13.21 15.69
CA LEU A 33 -1.00 13.55 14.46
C LEU A 33 -1.56 12.30 13.77
N SER A 34 -0.85 11.19 13.87
CA SER A 34 -1.21 9.92 13.22
C SER A 34 -2.24 9.14 14.05
N ILE A 35 -2.18 9.28 15.38
CA ILE A 35 -3.11 8.69 16.35
C ILE A 35 -3.55 9.80 17.32
N PRO A 36 -4.62 10.53 16.98
CA PRO A 36 -5.21 11.50 17.89
C PRO A 36 -5.65 10.80 19.18
N GLY A 37 -5.24 11.33 20.33
CA GLY A 37 -5.54 10.74 21.63
C GLY A 37 -4.55 9.67 22.10
N TRP A 38 -3.34 9.64 21.54
CA TRP A 38 -2.25 8.81 22.06
C TRP A 38 -2.03 9.04 23.56
N ASP A 39 -2.17 7.97 24.36
CA ASP A 39 -2.18 8.03 25.83
C ASP A 39 -0.98 7.32 26.47
N ALA A 40 -0.21 6.56 25.69
CA ALA A 40 0.93 5.84 26.22
C ALA A 40 2.13 6.79 26.48
N PRO A 41 2.82 6.64 27.62
CA PRO A 41 3.96 7.50 27.95
C PRO A 41 5.06 7.43 26.87
N ILE A 42 5.62 8.58 26.52
CA ILE A 42 6.87 8.67 25.76
C ILE A 42 8.00 8.72 26.81
N PRO A 43 9.01 7.82 26.84
CA PRO A 43 9.32 6.71 25.92
C PRO A 43 9.06 5.30 26.53
N GLY A 44 7.80 4.96 26.81
CA GLY A 44 7.36 3.70 27.40
C GLY A 44 7.33 2.50 26.43
N THR A 45 7.05 1.30 26.97
CA THR A 45 7.04 0.05 26.18
C THR A 45 6.00 0.05 25.06
N ALA A 46 4.79 0.55 25.32
CA ALA A 46 3.74 0.65 24.29
C ALA A 46 4.13 1.60 23.15
N TYR A 47 4.78 2.72 23.47
CA TYR A 47 5.33 3.65 22.49
C TYR A 47 6.39 2.98 21.60
N ARG A 48 7.35 2.28 22.18
CA ARG A 48 8.37 1.56 21.41
C ARG A 48 7.76 0.43 20.57
N GLY A 49 6.86 -0.36 21.16
CA GLY A 49 6.18 -1.45 20.46
C GLY A 49 5.38 -0.97 19.25
N PHE A 50 4.71 0.18 19.35
CA PHE A 50 4.02 0.79 18.22
C PHE A 50 4.98 1.26 17.12
N LEU A 51 6.11 1.89 17.50
CA LEU A 51 7.14 2.28 16.54
C LEU A 51 7.79 1.08 15.84
N ASP A 52 8.04 -0.01 16.58
CA ASP A 52 8.61 -1.25 16.02
C ASP A 52 7.62 -1.93 15.06
N TYR A 53 6.34 -1.99 15.44
CA TYR A 53 5.27 -2.50 14.59
C TYR A 53 5.13 -1.69 13.29
N THR A 54 5.07 -0.36 13.41
CA THR A 54 4.95 0.51 12.23
C THR A 54 6.21 0.52 11.38
N LEU A 55 7.40 0.38 11.95
CA LEU A 55 8.64 0.16 11.21
C LEU A 55 8.54 -1.11 10.36
N LEU A 56 8.15 -2.25 10.95
CA LEU A 56 8.01 -3.51 10.22
C LEU A 56 7.00 -3.35 9.07
N PHE A 57 5.86 -2.72 9.35
CA PHE A 57 4.86 -2.38 8.32
C PHE A 57 5.46 -1.51 7.21
N GLY A 58 6.24 -0.49 7.55
CA GLY A 58 6.92 0.38 6.61
C GLY A 58 7.92 -0.35 5.72
N LEU A 59 8.68 -1.30 6.28
CA LEU A 59 9.63 -2.12 5.54
C LEU A 59 8.95 -3.03 4.52
N ASP A 60 7.81 -3.64 4.87
CA ASP A 60 7.00 -4.41 3.93
C ASP A 60 6.57 -3.56 2.71
N LEU A 61 6.09 -2.34 2.97
CA LEU A 61 5.67 -1.41 1.92
C LEU A 61 6.85 -0.97 1.05
N LEU A 62 8.02 -0.69 1.65
CA LEU A 62 9.23 -0.34 0.90
C LEU A 62 9.64 -1.47 -0.04
N ILE A 63 9.69 -2.70 0.46
CA ILE A 63 10.05 -3.89 -0.32
C ILE A 63 9.05 -4.09 -1.45
N LEU A 64 7.74 -4.08 -1.16
CA LEU A 64 6.70 -4.21 -2.18
C LEU A 64 6.83 -3.11 -3.23
N GLY A 65 7.04 -1.87 -2.81
CA GLY A 65 7.26 -0.72 -3.67
C GLY A 65 8.40 -0.93 -4.64
N VAL A 66 9.58 -1.34 -4.15
CA VAL A 66 10.75 -1.66 -4.99
C VAL A 66 10.41 -2.74 -6.02
N PHE A 67 9.79 -3.84 -5.59
CA PHE A 67 9.43 -4.93 -6.50
C PHE A 67 8.41 -4.50 -7.57
N LEU A 68 7.47 -3.62 -7.25
CA LEU A 68 6.54 -3.07 -8.24
C LEU A 68 7.26 -2.13 -9.22
N ILE A 69 8.21 -1.30 -8.77
CA ILE A 69 9.04 -0.50 -9.69
C ILE A 69 9.84 -1.38 -10.64
N ILE A 70 10.47 -2.45 -10.13
CA ILE A 70 11.21 -3.41 -10.95
C ILE A 70 10.27 -4.13 -11.93
N ALA A 71 9.09 -4.53 -11.48
CA ALA A 71 8.06 -5.16 -12.31
C ALA A 71 7.64 -4.27 -13.49
N SER A 72 7.71 -2.95 -13.34
CA SER A 72 7.34 -2.00 -14.40
C SER A 72 8.20 -2.13 -15.66
N PHE A 73 9.42 -2.66 -15.56
CA PHE A 73 10.30 -2.89 -16.72
C PHE A 73 9.91 -4.15 -17.53
N ARG A 74 9.27 -5.13 -16.91
CA ARG A 74 8.76 -6.37 -17.55
C ARG A 74 7.35 -6.69 -17.04
N PRO A 75 6.37 -5.82 -17.32
CA PRO A 75 5.04 -5.89 -16.68
C PRO A 75 4.29 -7.18 -17.02
N GLU A 76 4.50 -7.75 -18.20
CA GLU A 76 3.82 -8.96 -18.66
C GLU A 76 4.24 -10.21 -17.89
N GLN A 77 5.53 -10.32 -17.55
CA GLN A 77 6.06 -11.43 -16.76
C GLN A 77 5.74 -11.29 -15.27
N SER A 78 5.34 -10.08 -14.85
CA SER A 78 5.20 -9.70 -13.45
C SER A 78 3.74 -9.59 -13.01
N ARG A 79 2.77 -10.09 -13.80
CA ARG A 79 1.33 -10.01 -13.50
C ARG A 79 0.97 -10.55 -12.10
N ILE A 80 1.72 -11.53 -11.60
CA ILE A 80 1.53 -12.06 -10.25
C ILE A 80 1.77 -11.01 -9.16
N LEU A 81 2.67 -10.05 -9.36
CA LEU A 81 2.92 -8.97 -8.41
C LEU A 81 1.76 -7.96 -8.39
N ALA A 82 1.05 -7.78 -9.50
CA ALA A 82 -0.18 -7.00 -9.50
C ALA A 82 -1.29 -7.70 -8.69
N TRP A 83 -1.46 -9.01 -8.86
CA TRP A 83 -2.38 -9.80 -8.04
C TRP A 83 -2.01 -9.81 -6.57
N LEU A 84 -0.71 -9.89 -6.24
CA LEU A 84 -0.23 -9.76 -4.87
C LEU A 84 -0.63 -8.41 -4.27
N ALA A 85 -0.33 -7.30 -4.94
CA ALA A 85 -0.69 -5.97 -4.45
C ALA A 85 -2.21 -5.74 -4.35
N ILE A 86 -3.00 -6.29 -5.28
CA ILE A 86 -4.48 -6.29 -5.20
C ILE A 86 -4.94 -7.08 -3.97
N THR A 87 -4.42 -8.29 -3.77
CA THR A 87 -4.82 -9.15 -2.65
C THR A 87 -4.41 -8.53 -1.31
N LEU A 88 -3.22 -7.95 -1.22
CA LEU A 88 -2.79 -7.19 -0.04
C LEU A 88 -3.71 -5.99 0.21
N SER A 89 -4.15 -5.28 -0.82
CA SER A 89 -5.10 -4.17 -0.67
C SER A 89 -6.48 -4.62 -0.19
N VAL A 90 -6.90 -5.85 -0.52
CA VAL A 90 -8.14 -6.42 0.03
C VAL A 90 -7.94 -6.80 1.50
N VAL A 91 -6.93 -7.62 1.79
CA VAL A 91 -6.76 -8.25 3.11
C VAL A 91 -6.16 -7.28 4.13
N ARG A 92 -5.00 -6.70 3.83
CA ARG A 92 -4.29 -5.77 4.73
C ARG A 92 -4.74 -4.31 4.57
N GLY A 93 -5.51 -4.02 3.54
CA GLY A 93 -6.11 -2.70 3.35
C GLY A 93 -7.54 -2.69 3.88
N ILE A 94 -8.48 -3.11 3.03
CA ILE A 94 -9.91 -2.98 3.34
C ILE A 94 -10.34 -3.78 4.58
N LEU A 95 -9.97 -5.07 4.69
CA LEU A 95 -10.41 -5.87 5.85
C LEU A 95 -9.78 -5.37 7.16
N ASP A 96 -8.53 -4.92 7.12
CA ASP A 96 -7.85 -4.31 8.26
C ASP A 96 -8.52 -2.98 8.66
N ASP A 97 -8.78 -2.08 7.70
CA ASP A 97 -9.46 -0.80 7.96
C ASP A 97 -10.87 -1.02 8.56
N VAL A 98 -11.61 -2.02 8.08
CA VAL A 98 -12.93 -2.39 8.65
C VAL A 98 -12.80 -2.90 10.07
N TYR A 99 -11.80 -3.74 10.35
CA TYR A 99 -11.50 -4.19 11.71
C TYR A 99 -11.14 -3.01 12.62
N MET A 100 -10.30 -2.08 12.15
CA MET A 100 -9.87 -0.91 12.90
C MET A 100 -11.05 0.02 13.22
N ILE A 101 -11.98 0.22 12.28
CA ILE A 101 -13.24 0.94 12.55
C ILE A 101 -14.02 0.25 13.68
N ALA A 102 -14.17 -1.08 13.61
CA ALA A 102 -14.87 -1.85 14.64
C ALA A 102 -14.17 -1.81 16.00
N ALA A 103 -12.84 -1.69 16.02
CA ALA A 103 -12.02 -1.53 17.21
C ALA A 103 -12.01 -0.11 17.79
N GLY A 104 -12.70 0.85 17.15
CA GLY A 104 -12.85 2.22 17.65
C GLY A 104 -11.84 3.24 17.10
N TYR A 105 -11.08 2.89 16.06
CA TYR A 105 -10.17 3.84 15.43
C TYR A 105 -10.90 4.93 14.61
N PRO A 106 -10.26 6.09 14.36
CA PRO A 106 -10.90 7.23 13.71
C PRO A 106 -11.44 6.91 12.30
N LEU A 107 -12.77 6.98 12.16
CA LEU A 107 -13.48 6.68 10.91
C LEU A 107 -12.96 7.47 9.68
N PRO A 108 -12.68 8.80 9.76
CA PRO A 108 -12.21 9.55 8.59
C PRO A 108 -10.89 9.00 8.02
N SER A 109 -9.95 8.63 8.89
CA SER A 109 -8.66 8.07 8.48
C SER A 109 -8.84 6.71 7.81
N MET A 110 -9.65 5.84 8.41
CA MET A 110 -9.92 4.50 7.86
C MET A 110 -10.63 4.57 6.51
N LEU A 111 -11.61 5.47 6.35
CA LEU A 111 -12.28 5.67 5.07
C LEU A 111 -11.34 6.19 3.97
N ALA A 112 -10.40 7.08 4.31
CA ALA A 112 -9.41 7.57 3.35
C ALA A 112 -8.52 6.42 2.82
N PHE A 113 -8.09 5.51 3.70
CA PHE A 113 -7.31 4.33 3.30
C PHE A 113 -8.14 3.32 2.51
N ILE A 114 -9.40 3.06 2.89
CA ILE A 114 -10.32 2.21 2.10
C ILE A 114 -10.45 2.74 0.67
N VAL A 115 -10.62 4.05 0.49
CA VAL A 115 -10.68 4.68 -0.85
C VAL A 115 -9.39 4.47 -1.63
N LEU A 116 -8.22 4.64 -0.99
CA LEU A 116 -6.92 4.35 -1.61
C LEU A 116 -6.83 2.88 -2.06
N HIS A 117 -7.22 1.93 -1.21
CA HIS A 117 -7.19 0.51 -1.53
C HIS A 117 -8.15 0.15 -2.65
N LEU A 118 -9.36 0.69 -2.64
CA LEU A 118 -10.31 0.53 -3.75
C LEU A 118 -9.74 1.08 -5.06
N ALA A 119 -9.07 2.23 -5.03
CA ALA A 119 -8.42 2.78 -6.22
C ALA A 119 -7.32 1.84 -6.75
N ILE A 120 -6.47 1.29 -5.88
CA ILE A 120 -5.44 0.31 -6.25
C ILE A 120 -6.07 -0.95 -6.86
N ILE A 121 -7.09 -1.51 -6.22
CA ILE A 121 -7.79 -2.73 -6.66
C ILE A 121 -8.44 -2.50 -8.02
N VAL A 122 -9.29 -1.48 -8.15
CA VAL A 122 -10.05 -1.22 -9.37
C VAL A 122 -9.11 -0.93 -10.53
N THR A 123 -8.14 -0.04 -10.35
CA THR A 123 -7.18 0.30 -11.42
C THR A 123 -6.28 -0.89 -11.76
N GLY A 124 -5.92 -1.73 -10.80
CA GLY A 124 -5.11 -2.93 -11.01
C GLY A 124 -5.85 -3.99 -11.82
N LEU A 125 -7.13 -4.24 -11.49
CA LEU A 125 -7.99 -5.13 -12.26
C LEU A 125 -8.19 -4.63 -13.70
N LEU A 126 -8.39 -3.32 -13.88
CA LEU A 126 -8.50 -2.72 -15.22
C LEU A 126 -7.18 -2.82 -16.00
N ALA A 127 -6.03 -2.59 -15.36
CA ALA A 127 -4.72 -2.71 -15.98
C ALA A 127 -4.41 -4.15 -16.40
N LEU A 128 -4.73 -5.13 -15.55
CA LEU A 128 -4.61 -6.56 -15.86
C LEU A 128 -5.53 -6.97 -17.01
N ARG A 129 -6.79 -6.54 -17.01
CA ARG A 129 -7.73 -6.78 -18.12
C ARG A 129 -7.23 -6.18 -19.43
N ALA A 130 -6.70 -4.96 -19.39
CA ALA A 130 -6.14 -4.29 -20.57
C ALA A 130 -4.86 -4.95 -21.09
N ALA A 131 -4.08 -5.63 -20.23
CA ALA A 131 -2.92 -6.41 -20.64
C ALA A 131 -3.30 -7.82 -21.16
N ALA A 132 -4.42 -8.38 -20.70
CA ALA A 132 -4.90 -9.68 -21.11
C ALA A 132 -5.60 -9.70 -22.48
N ARG A 133 -6.15 -8.57 -22.95
CA ARG A 133 -6.79 -8.47 -24.27
C ARG A 133 -5.73 -8.55 -25.38
N PRO A 134 -5.68 -9.62 -26.20
CA PRO A 134 -4.80 -9.69 -27.35
C PRO A 134 -5.39 -8.84 -28.47
N GLY A 135 -4.69 -7.78 -28.89
CA GLY A 135 -5.15 -6.92 -29.97
C GLY A 135 -4.03 -6.05 -30.54
N GLN A 136 -3.65 -6.36 -31.79
CA GLN A 136 -2.86 -5.55 -32.74
C GLN A 136 -1.32 -5.70 -32.76
N ARG A 137 -0.81 -6.94 -32.71
CA ARG A 137 0.51 -7.30 -33.27
C ARG A 137 0.47 -8.64 -34.01
N ARG A 138 -0.28 -8.69 -35.10
CA ARG A 138 -0.13 -9.66 -36.20
C ARG A 138 -0.59 -8.98 -37.50
N SER A 139 0.23 -8.05 -38.00
CA SER A 139 0.15 -7.54 -39.37
C SER A 139 1.41 -6.73 -39.68
N SER A 140 2.50 -7.44 -39.97
CA SER A 140 3.61 -7.02 -40.83
C SER A 140 4.49 -8.23 -41.08
#